data_AF-A0A971A0T8-F1
#
_entry.id   AF-A0A971A0T8-F1
#
_cell.length_a   1.000
_cell.length_b   1.000
_cell.length_c   1.000
_cell.angle_alpha   90.00
_cell.angle_beta   90.00
_cell.angle_gamma   90.00
#
_symmetry.space_group_name_H-M   'P 1'
#
loop_
_entity.id
_entity.type
_entity.pdbx_description
1 polymer ?
#
loop_
_entity_poly.entity_id
_entity_poly.type
_entity_poly.pdbx_seq_one_letter_code
_entity_poly.pdbx_strand_id
1 'polypeptide(L)'
;MKMALVALLLLSLVAGCASTNRKGLIAAGYAPEYVDGYVDGYSAGCNTVGHPFYRFTRDTDRYKEDTRYKKGWEDGFAIARTDYAAVW
;
A
#
# COMPACT_ATOMS: atom_id res chain seq x y z
N MET A 1 2.77 -37.01 -15.34
CA MET A 1 2.57 -36.56 -13.95
C MET A 1 3.60 -35.51 -13.51
N LYS A 2 4.91 -35.72 -13.68
CA LYS A 2 5.96 -34.71 -13.37
C LYS A 2 5.78 -33.37 -14.11
N MET A 3 5.44 -33.40 -15.41
CA MET A 3 5.24 -32.18 -16.20
C MET A 3 4.05 -31.33 -15.73
N ALA A 4 2.98 -31.96 -15.24
CA ALA A 4 1.83 -31.26 -14.68
C ALA A 4 2.16 -30.59 -13.33
N LEU A 5 2.98 -31.25 -12.52
CA LEU A 5 3.49 -30.71 -11.25
C LEU A 5 4.41 -29.50 -11.49
N VAL A 6 5.28 -29.56 -12.50
CA VAL A 6 6.14 -28.44 -12.90
C VAL A 6 5.31 -27.28 -13.47
N ALA A 7 4.30 -27.56 -14.31
CA ALA A 7 3.40 -26.53 -14.83
C ALA A 7 2.58 -25.84 -13.73
N LEU A 8 2.10 -26.60 -12.74
CA LEU A 8 1.37 -26.06 -11.59
C LEU A 8 2.27 -25.19 -10.69
N LEU A 9 3.53 -25.59 -10.51
CA LEU A 9 4.54 -24.82 -9.78
C LEU A 9 4.91 -23.52 -10.52
N LEU A 10 4.98 -23.55 -11.85
CA LEU A 10 5.28 -22.36 -12.65
C LEU A 10 4.10 -21.38 -12.67
N LEU A 11 2.85 -21.87 -12.66
CA LEU A 11 1.66 -21.01 -12.58
C LEU A 11 1.56 -20.26 -11.24
N SER A 12 2.02 -20.84 -10.13
CA SER A 12 1.98 -20.15 -8.84
C SER A 12 3.02 -19.02 -8.72
N LEU A 13 4.10 -19.05 -9.51
CA LEU A 13 5.09 -17.97 -9.53
C LEU A 13 4.60 -16.68 -10.21
N VAL A 14 3.56 -16.75 -11.07
CA VAL A 14 3.00 -15.56 -11.75
C VAL A 14 1.85 -14.93 -10.96
N ALA A 15 1.35 -15.61 -9.93
CA ALA A 15 0.25 -15.15 -9.10
C ALA A 15 0.77 -14.22 -7.99
N GLY A 16 1.01 -12.93 -8.28
CA GLY A 16 1.36 -12.02 -7.19
C GLY A 16 1.72 -10.57 -7.47
N CYS A 17 1.08 -9.86 -8.42
CA CYS A 17 0.96 -8.40 -8.22
C CYS A 17 -0.19 -8.17 -7.23
N ALA A 18 0.09 -8.28 -5.94
CA ALA A 18 -0.87 -7.89 -4.92
C ALA A 18 -1.04 -6.37 -5.00
N SER A 19 -2.22 -5.90 -5.44
CA SER A 19 -2.58 -4.49 -5.37
C SER A 19 -2.43 -4.03 -3.93
N THR A 20 -1.54 -3.07 -3.70
CA THR A 20 -1.26 -2.48 -2.38
C THR A 20 -2.39 -1.50 -1.99
N ASN A 21 -3.62 -1.99 -2.03
CA ASN A 21 -4.81 -1.28 -1.58
C ASN A 21 -5.22 -1.77 -0.19
N ARG A 22 -6.15 -1.05 0.45
CA ARG A 22 -6.66 -1.38 1.80
C ARG A 22 -7.03 -2.85 1.96
N LYS A 23 -7.81 -3.40 1.03
CA LYS A 23 -8.28 -4.80 1.09
C LYS A 23 -7.12 -5.79 0.97
N GLY A 24 -6.17 -5.51 0.07
CA GLY A 24 -4.97 -6.34 -0.11
C GLY A 24 -4.10 -6.37 1.14
N LEU A 25 -3.88 -5.22 1.78
CA LEU A 25 -3.12 -5.14 3.02
C LEU A 25 -3.82 -5.85 4.19
N ILE A 26 -5.14 -5.68 4.33
CA ILE A 26 -5.91 -6.42 5.34
C ILE A 26 -5.82 -7.93 5.09
N ALA A 27 -6.00 -8.38 3.85
CA ALA A 27 -5.90 -9.80 3.49
C ALA A 27 -4.50 -10.38 3.72
N ALA A 28 -3.45 -9.55 3.59
CA ALA A 28 -2.07 -9.92 3.90
C ALA A 28 -1.76 -9.93 5.41
N GLY A 29 -2.73 -9.60 6.27
CA GLY A 29 -2.60 -9.69 7.73
C GLY A 29 -2.01 -8.45 8.40
N TYR A 30 -1.93 -7.32 7.70
CA TYR A 30 -1.52 -6.06 8.32
C TYR A 30 -2.59 -5.56 9.30
N ALA A 31 -2.13 -4.98 10.41
CA ALA A 31 -3.03 -4.42 11.42
C ALA A 31 -3.88 -3.27 10.82
N PRO A 32 -5.19 -3.18 11.12
CA PRO A 32 -6.06 -2.15 10.54
C PRO A 32 -5.53 -0.73 10.71
N GLU A 33 -4.89 -0.43 11.84
CA GLU A 33 -4.33 0.90 12.11
C GLU A 33 -3.21 1.26 11.13
N TYR A 34 -2.34 0.30 10.85
CA TYR A 34 -1.27 0.46 9.86
C TYR A 34 -1.86 0.64 8.46
N VAL A 35 -2.90 -0.13 8.12
CA VAL A 35 -3.52 -0.04 6.79
C VAL A 35 -4.18 1.31 6.57
N ASP A 36 -4.91 1.82 7.56
CA ASP A 36 -5.52 3.15 7.47
C ASP A 36 -4.43 4.24 7.31
N GLY A 37 -3.36 4.15 8.10
CA GLY A 37 -2.19 5.02 7.96
C GLY A 37 -1.58 4.97 6.56
N TYR A 38 -1.36 3.77 6.02
CA TYR A 38 -0.78 3.57 4.69
C TYR A 38 -1.61 4.21 3.58
N VAL A 39 -2.92 4.05 3.62
CA VAL A 39 -3.83 4.63 2.62
C VAL A 39 -3.80 6.16 2.67
N ASP A 40 -3.85 6.74 3.88
CA ASP A 40 -3.77 8.19 4.07
C ASP A 40 -2.40 8.74 3.62
N GLY A 41 -1.32 8.06 3.98
CA GLY A 41 0.04 8.41 3.60
C GLY A 41 0.26 8.39 2.09
N TYR A 42 -0.22 7.35 1.41
CA TYR A 42 -0.14 7.26 -0.05
C TYR A 42 -0.90 8.41 -0.71
N SER A 43 -2.12 8.72 -0.27
CA SER A 43 -2.90 9.86 -0.76
C SER A 43 -2.14 11.18 -0.57
N ALA A 44 -1.52 11.39 0.60
CA ALA A 44 -0.73 12.58 0.88
C ALA A 44 0.53 12.68 0.01
N GLY A 45 1.21 11.57 -0.25
CA GLY A 45 2.36 11.52 -1.14
C GLY A 45 1.98 11.85 -2.58
N CYS A 46 0.91 11.24 -3.11
CA CYS A 46 0.38 11.54 -4.45
C CYS A 46 0.02 13.03 -4.61
N ASN A 47 -0.64 13.60 -3.60
CA ASN A 47 -0.95 15.03 -3.59
C ASN A 47 0.33 15.90 -3.62
N THR A 48 1.36 15.51 -2.87
CA THR A 48 2.64 16.25 -2.79
C THR A 48 3.42 16.21 -4.12
N VAL A 49 3.30 15.13 -4.89
CA VAL A 49 3.91 15.03 -6.23
C VAL A 49 3.04 15.59 -7.35
N GLY A 50 1.88 16.19 -7.02
CA GLY A 50 1.05 16.95 -7.96
C GLY A 50 -0.10 16.18 -8.59
N HIS A 51 -0.47 15.00 -8.08
CA HIS A 51 -1.59 14.25 -8.64
C HIS A 51 -2.93 15.02 -8.43
N PRO A 52 -3.72 15.26 -9.49
CA PRO A 52 -4.88 16.15 -9.42
C PRO A 52 -6.05 15.60 -8.58
N PHE A 53 -6.17 14.28 -8.47
CA PHE A 53 -7.31 13.63 -7.80
C PHE A 53 -7.05 13.19 -6.35
N TYR A 54 -5.80 13.22 -5.87
CA TYR A 54 -5.49 12.85 -4.48
C TYR A 54 -5.45 14.09 -3.59
N ARG A 55 -5.82 13.90 -2.32
CA ARG A 55 -5.77 14.95 -1.29
C ARG A 55 -4.69 14.63 -0.28
N PHE A 56 -4.12 15.68 0.30
CA PHE A 56 -3.30 15.52 1.49
C PHE A 56 -4.16 15.04 2.66
N THR A 57 -3.94 13.82 3.11
CA THR A 57 -4.69 13.20 4.22
C THR A 57 -3.72 12.78 5.31
N ARG A 58 -3.97 13.22 6.54
CA ARG A 58 -3.27 12.74 7.75
C ARG A 58 -4.13 13.04 8.97
N ASP A 59 -4.57 12.00 9.66
CA ASP A 59 -5.17 12.13 10.99
C ASP A 59 -4.08 12.55 11.97
N THR A 60 -4.14 13.81 12.44
CA THR A 60 -3.07 14.40 13.25
C THR A 60 -2.97 13.82 14.64
N ASP A 61 -4.07 13.35 15.21
CA ASP A 61 -4.09 12.80 16.56
C ASP A 61 -3.55 11.38 16.54
N ARG A 62 -4.04 10.56 15.60
CA ARG A 62 -3.51 9.21 15.37
C ARG A 62 -2.05 9.23 14.94
N TYR A 63 -1.62 10.19 14.12
CA TYR A 63 -0.21 10.30 13.73
C TYR A 63 0.73 10.56 14.92
N LYS A 64 0.23 11.16 16.01
CA LYS A 64 1.00 11.39 17.24
C LYS A 64 0.92 10.23 18.21
N GLU A 65 -0.27 9.64 18.37
CA GLU A 65 -0.57 8.71 19.46
C GLU A 65 -0.54 7.24 19.04
N ASP A 66 -0.81 6.94 17.78
CA ASP A 66 -0.88 5.59 17.23
C ASP A 66 0.36 5.29 16.38
N THR A 67 1.33 4.60 16.97
CA THR A 67 2.58 4.20 16.32
C THR A 67 2.36 3.38 15.05
N ARG A 68 1.30 2.57 14.97
CA ARG A 68 1.02 1.74 13.79
C ARG A 68 0.48 2.60 12.65
N TYR A 69 -0.47 3.49 12.95
CA TYR A 69 -0.96 4.47 11.98
C TYR A 69 0.19 5.34 11.46
N LYS A 70 1.02 5.89 12.36
CA LYS A 70 2.18 6.70 11.98
C LYS A 70 3.12 5.96 11.04
N LYS A 71 3.49 4.72 11.38
CA LYS A 71 4.36 3.90 10.54
C LYS A 71 3.73 3.64 9.16
N GLY A 72 2.45 3.27 9.14
CA GLY A 72 1.71 3.09 7.88
C GLY A 72 1.75 4.34 7.02
N TRP A 73 1.47 5.51 7.63
CA TRP A 73 1.48 6.79 6.94
C TRP A 73 2.83 7.13 6.32
N GLU A 74 3.92 6.94 7.08
CA GLU A 74 5.28 7.17 6.58
C GLU A 74 5.64 6.23 5.41
N ASP A 75 5.29 4.95 5.54
CA ASP A 75 5.54 3.94 4.50
C ASP A 75 4.74 4.25 3.22
N GLY A 76 3.46 4.57 3.33
CA GLY A 76 2.60 4.93 2.20
C GLY A 76 3.05 6.22 1.50
N PHE A 77 3.42 7.24 2.28
CA PHE A 77 3.94 8.51 1.76
C PHE A 77 5.26 8.33 1.03
N ALA A 78 6.15 7.49 1.55
CA ALA A 78 7.42 7.17 0.90
C ALA A 78 7.21 6.44 -0.43
N ILE A 79 6.33 5.42 -0.45
CA ILE A 79 6.01 4.65 -1.65
C ILE A 79 5.46 5.56 -2.75
N ALA A 80 4.48 6.42 -2.45
CA ALA A 80 3.86 7.30 -3.43
C ALA A 80 4.87 8.22 -4.15
N ARG A 81 5.93 8.69 -3.46
CA ARG A 81 6.96 9.52 -4.11
C ARG A 81 7.88 8.75 -5.07
N THR A 82 7.92 7.43 -4.95
CA THR A 82 8.71 6.54 -5.80
C THR A 82 7.87 5.80 -6.84
N ASP A 83 6.54 5.89 -6.72
CA ASP A 83 5.59 5.25 -7.60
C ASP A 83 5.34 6.14 -8.81
N TYR A 84 5.65 5.64 -10.01
CA TYR A 84 5.40 6.36 -11.26
C TYR A 84 3.89 6.55 -11.50
N ALA A 85 3.04 5.67 -10.95
CA ALA A 85 1.59 5.79 -11.04
C ALA A 85 1.04 6.91 -10.15
N ALA A 86 1.83 7.43 -9.20
CA ALA A 86 1.40 8.52 -8.33
C ALA A 86 1.36 9.89 -9.02
N VAL A 87 1.78 10.00 -10.29
CA VAL A 87 1.86 11.29 -11.02
C VAL A 87 0.85 11.37 -12.18
N TRP A 88 0.13 10.28 -12.51
CA TRP A 88 -0.70 10.17 -13.72
C TRP A 88 -2.10 9.61 -13.45
#